data_AF-A0A962QFR8-F1
#
_entry.id   AF-A0A962QFR8-F1
#
_cell.length_a   1.000
_cell.length_b   1.000
_cell.length_c   1.000
_cell.angle_alpha   90.00
_cell.angle_beta   90.00
_cell.angle_gamma   90.00
#
_symmetry.space_group_name_H-M   'P 1'
#
loop_
_entity.id
_entity.type
_entity.pdbx_description
1 polymer ?
#
loop_
_entity_poly.entity_id
_entity_poly.type
_entity_poly.pdbx_seq_one_letter_code
_entity_poly.pdbx_strand_id
1 'polypeptide(L)'
;MKLQHHQQKHIESWQSSGLSQSAYCREQGLNAKTFCNWLRIYRNGCAGNQPASLVPVTIKSAVPLTDALKLRGCGDHVLEIPSDVSPHWLGELLRCLD
;
A
#
# COMPACT_ATOMS: atom_id res chain seq x y z
N MET A 1 4.33 28.67 -18.59
CA MET A 1 3.20 29.39 -17.95
C MET A 1 3.35 29.29 -16.45
N LYS A 2 3.21 30.40 -15.71
CA LYS A 2 3.22 30.41 -14.23
C LYS A 2 1.80 30.22 -13.71
N LEU A 3 1.65 29.48 -12.61
CA LEU A 3 0.38 29.40 -11.89
C LEU A 3 0.09 30.75 -11.23
N GLN A 4 -1.18 31.15 -11.23
CA GLN A 4 -1.63 32.29 -10.46
C GLN A 4 -1.80 31.92 -8.98
N HIS A 5 -1.74 32.92 -8.09
CA HIS A 5 -1.85 32.71 -6.64
C HIS A 5 -3.13 31.96 -6.23
N HIS A 6 -4.27 32.23 -6.88
CA HIS A 6 -5.53 31.52 -6.59
C HIS A 6 -5.43 30.01 -6.90
N GLN A 7 -4.75 29.64 -7.98
CA GLN A 7 -4.60 28.24 -8.42
C GLN A 7 -3.73 27.47 -7.43
N GLN A 8 -2.66 28.12 -6.96
CA GLN A 8 -1.75 27.54 -5.99
C GLN A 8 -2.45 27.32 -4.63
N LYS A 9 -3.25 28.29 -4.17
CA LYS A 9 -4.07 28.13 -2.96
C LYS A 9 -5.03 26.95 -3.05
N HIS A 10 -5.65 26.73 -4.22
CA HIS A 10 -6.50 25.55 -4.41
C HIS A 10 -5.73 24.23 -4.38
N ILE A 11 -4.49 24.19 -4.90
CA ILE A 11 -3.65 22.98 -4.86
C ILE A 11 -3.21 22.68 -3.42
N GLU A 12 -2.81 23.70 -2.66
CA GLU A 12 -2.42 23.54 -1.24
C GLU A 12 -3.60 23.09 -0.38
N SER A 13 -4.77 23.71 -0.56
CA SER A 13 -6.01 23.29 0.10
C SER A 13 -6.42 21.86 -0.27
N TRP A 14 -6.23 21.46 -1.53
CA TRP A 14 -6.47 20.08 -1.94
C TRP A 14 -5.50 19.11 -1.25
N GLN A 15 -4.19 19.43 -1.21
CA GLN A 15 -3.18 18.59 -0.57
C GLN A 15 -3.44 18.42 0.94
N SER A 16 -3.90 19.47 1.62
CA SER A 16 -4.24 19.39 3.05
C SER A 16 -5.57 18.70 3.32
N SER A 17 -6.51 18.72 2.37
CA SER A 17 -7.82 18.08 2.52
C SER A 17 -7.77 16.55 2.56
N GLY A 18 -6.74 15.92 1.98
CA GLY A 18 -6.66 14.46 1.83
C GLY A 18 -7.70 13.86 0.87
N LEU A 19 -8.49 14.69 0.18
CA LEU A 19 -9.52 14.26 -0.75
C LEU A 19 -8.93 13.80 -2.08
N SER A 20 -9.65 12.92 -2.78
CA SER A 20 -9.34 12.64 -4.18
C SER A 20 -9.57 13.89 -5.03
N GLN A 21 -8.84 14.00 -6.15
CA GLN A 21 -8.96 15.15 -7.05
C GLN A 21 -10.40 15.39 -7.51
N SER A 22 -11.13 14.32 -7.85
CA SER A 22 -12.51 14.40 -8.31
C SER A 22 -13.47 14.87 -7.22
N ALA A 23 -13.30 14.41 -5.98
CA ALA A 23 -14.09 14.85 -4.84
C ALA A 23 -13.86 16.35 -4.56
N TYR A 24 -12.60 16.78 -4.51
CA TYR A 24 -12.27 18.19 -4.29
C TYR A 24 -12.80 19.11 -5.39
N CYS A 25 -12.67 18.70 -6.66
CA CYS A 25 -13.22 19.48 -7.78
C CYS A 25 -14.75 19.61 -7.69
N ARG A 26 -15.44 18.54 -7.27
CA ARG A 26 -16.89 18.55 -7.09
C ARG A 26 -17.33 19.44 -5.94
N GLU A 27 -16.64 19.39 -4.80
CA GLU A 27 -16.95 20.21 -3.62
C GLU A 27 -16.68 21.69 -3.85
N GLN A 28 -15.58 22.03 -4.53
CA GLN A 28 -15.17 23.41 -4.77
C GLN A 28 -15.74 23.99 -6.07
N GLY A 29 -16.57 23.25 -6.81
CA GLY A 29 -17.14 23.68 -8.09
C GLY A 29 -16.09 23.92 -9.19
N LEU A 30 -14.94 23.25 -9.11
CA LEU A 30 -13.84 23.42 -10.06
C LEU A 30 -13.99 22.47 -11.24
N ASN A 31 -13.63 22.95 -12.42
CA ASN A 31 -13.52 22.08 -13.59
C ASN A 31 -12.32 21.13 -13.43
N ALA A 32 -12.58 19.82 -13.40
CA ALA A 32 -11.56 18.80 -13.19
C ALA A 32 -10.43 18.86 -14.23
N LYS A 33 -10.73 19.13 -15.50
CA LYS A 33 -9.72 19.24 -16.58
C LYS A 33 -8.81 20.45 -16.37
N THR A 34 -9.38 21.56 -15.93
CA THR A 34 -8.63 22.78 -15.60
C THR A 34 -7.72 22.53 -14.40
N PHE A 35 -8.24 21.89 -13.35
CA PHE A 35 -7.47 21.55 -12.16
C PHE A 35 -6.35 20.53 -12.46
N CYS A 36 -6.60 19.52 -13.30
CA CYS A 36 -5.57 18.61 -13.83
C CYS A 36 -4.40 19.39 -14.47
N ASN A 37 -4.73 20.39 -15.30
CA ASN A 37 -3.72 21.19 -15.99
C ASN A 37 -2.90 22.02 -14.99
N TRP A 38 -3.54 22.61 -13.97
CA TRP A 38 -2.83 23.32 -12.90
C TRP A 38 -1.88 22.40 -12.14
N LEU A 39 -2.32 21.19 -11.77
CA LEU A 39 -1.49 20.19 -11.11
C LEU A 39 -0.28 19.79 -11.95
N ARG A 40 -0.45 19.65 -13.28
CA ARG A 40 0.66 19.36 -14.20
C ARG A 40 1.69 20.48 -14.21
N ILE A 41 1.24 21.74 -14.30
CA ILE A 41 2.13 22.91 -14.27
C ILE A 41 2.83 22.99 -12.91
N TYR A 42 2.12 22.77 -11.81
CA TYR A 42 2.65 22.78 -10.44
C TYR A 42 3.76 21.74 -10.27
N ARG A 43 3.48 20.49 -10.65
CA ARG A 43 4.45 19.39 -10.59
C ARG A 43 5.68 19.64 -11.44
N ASN A 44 5.51 20.17 -12.66
CA ASN A 44 6.64 20.50 -13.51
C ASN A 44 7.47 21.67 -12.95
N GLY A 45 6.83 22.64 -12.29
CA GLY A 45 7.53 23.73 -11.59
C GLY A 45 8.32 23.24 -10.38
N CYS A 46 7.78 22.28 -9.61
CA CYS A 46 8.48 21.65 -8.48
C CYS A 46 9.58 20.67 -8.93
N ALA A 47 9.36 19.93 -10.02
CA ALA A 47 10.30 18.94 -10.56
C ALA A 47 11.53 19.57 -11.22
N GLY A 48 11.52 20.87 -11.51
CA GLY A 48 12.68 21.60 -12.03
C GLY A 48 13.83 21.75 -11.03
N ASN A 49 13.64 21.42 -9.74
CA ASN A 49 14.64 21.65 -8.70
C ASN A 49 14.84 20.48 -7.73
N GLN A 50 14.28 19.30 -8.01
CA GLN A 50 14.50 18.10 -7.21
C GLN A 50 14.85 16.95 -8.15
N PRO A 51 16.08 16.41 -8.10
CA PRO A 51 16.33 15.12 -8.73
C PRO A 51 15.35 14.12 -8.14
N ALA A 52 14.71 13.30 -8.98
CA ALA A 52 13.82 12.24 -8.54
C ALA A 52 14.59 11.31 -7.59
N SER A 53 14.54 11.60 -6.30
CA SER A 53 15.22 10.82 -5.28
C SER A 53 14.35 9.60 -5.04
N LEU A 54 14.84 8.45 -5.50
CA LEU A 54 14.25 7.16 -5.17
C LEU A 54 14.40 6.99 -3.66
N VAL A 55 13.30 7.15 -2.93
CA VAL A 55 13.27 6.83 -1.49
C VAL A 55 13.37 5.31 -1.37
N PRO A 56 14.41 4.76 -0.73
CA PRO A 56 14.51 3.32 -0.52
C PRO A 56 13.37 2.90 0.40
N VAL A 57 12.40 2.18 -0.15
CA VAL A 57 11.38 1.53 0.67
C VAL A 57 12.02 0.26 1.22
N THR A 58 12.31 0.26 2.51
CA THR A 58 12.70 -0.96 3.22
C THR A 58 11.51 -1.91 3.21
N ILE A 59 11.55 -2.88 2.30
CA ILE A 59 10.67 -4.04 2.35
C ILE A 59 11.03 -4.73 3.67
N LYS A 60 10.13 -4.66 4.66
CA LYS A 60 10.18 -5.56 5.81
C LYS A 60 10.02 -6.95 5.24
N SER A 61 11.14 -7.59 4.94
CA SER A 61 11.19 -9.02 4.64
C SER A 61 10.43 -9.69 5.78
N ALA A 62 9.27 -10.26 5.45
CA ALA A 62 8.57 -11.12 6.37
C ALA A 62 9.61 -12.16 6.83
N VAL A 63 9.69 -12.30 8.15
CA VAL A 63 10.51 -13.25 8.91
C VAL A 63 10.77 -14.51 8.08
N PRO A 64 12.02 -15.00 7.99
CA PRO A 64 12.34 -16.20 7.21
C PRO A 64 11.31 -17.28 7.53
N LEU A 65 10.70 -17.80 6.47
CA LEU A 65 9.76 -18.91 6.48
C LEU A 65 10.32 -19.96 7.45
N THR A 66 9.83 -19.98 8.68
CA THR A 66 9.86 -21.19 9.48
C THR A 66 8.85 -22.02 8.73
N ASP A 67 9.36 -22.85 7.83
CA ASP A 67 8.59 -23.63 6.89
C ASP A 67 7.80 -24.61 7.78
N ALA A 68 6.59 -24.20 8.16
CA ALA A 68 5.78 -24.79 9.20
C ALA A 68 4.50 -25.27 8.55
N LEU A 69 4.30 -26.58 8.58
CA LEU A 69 3.12 -27.26 8.10
C LEU A 69 1.98 -26.99 9.07
N LYS A 70 0.89 -26.42 8.55
CA LYS A 70 -0.36 -26.24 9.30
C LYS A 70 -1.34 -27.33 8.90
N LEU A 71 -1.72 -28.17 9.85
CA LEU A 71 -2.74 -29.20 9.68
C LEU A 71 -4.02 -28.75 10.38
N ARG A 72 -5.14 -28.78 9.65
CA ARG A 72 -6.47 -28.46 10.18
C ARG A 72 -7.26 -29.76 10.31
N GLY A 73 -7.68 -30.09 11.53
CA GLY A 73 -8.52 -31.25 11.81
C GLY A 73 -10.02 -30.97 11.58
N CYS A 74 -10.87 -31.94 11.91
CA CYS A 74 -12.33 -31.73 11.93
C CYS A 74 -12.69 -30.81 13.11
N GLY A 75 -12.77 -29.50 12.88
CA GLY A 75 -13.08 -28.48 13.88
C GLY A 75 -12.21 -27.23 13.74
N ASP A 76 -12.07 -26.46 14.83
CA ASP A 76 -11.22 -25.26 14.90
C ASP A 76 -9.78 -25.55 15.36
N HIS A 77 -9.43 -26.82 15.52
CA HIS A 77 -8.07 -27.22 15.90
C HIS A 77 -7.13 -27.10 14.71
N VAL A 78 -6.10 -26.26 14.88
CA VAL A 78 -4.99 -26.10 13.94
C VAL A 78 -3.71 -26.51 14.63
N LEU A 79 -3.02 -27.47 14.05
CA LEU A 79 -1.73 -27.95 14.52
C LEU A 79 -0.64 -27.34 13.62
N GLU A 80 0.28 -26.60 14.22
CA GLU A 80 1.45 -26.04 13.54
C GLU A 80 2.67 -26.91 13.86
N ILE A 81 3.30 -27.45 12.82
CA ILE A 81 4.42 -28.39 12.92
C ILE A 81 5.56 -27.87 12.05
N PRO A 82 6.83 -27.92 12.49
CA PRO A 82 7.97 -27.65 11.63
C PRO A 82 8.04 -28.59 10.41
N SER A 83 8.56 -28.13 9.28
CA SER A 83 8.76 -28.93 8.06
C SER A 83 9.91 -29.93 8.15
N ASP A 84 10.75 -29.86 9.18
CA ASP A 84 11.85 -30.81 9.41
C ASP A 84 11.39 -32.14 10.04
N VAL A 85 10.07 -32.28 10.23
CA VAL A 85 9.49 -33.42 10.92
C VAL A 85 9.43 -34.66 10.04
N SER A 86 9.77 -35.81 10.65
CA SER A 86 9.72 -37.12 10.00
C SER A 86 8.31 -37.49 9.53
N PRO A 87 8.12 -37.91 8.26
CA PRO A 87 6.83 -38.37 7.76
C PRO A 87 6.25 -39.56 8.54
N HIS A 88 7.11 -40.43 9.08
CA HIS A 88 6.67 -41.58 9.87
C HIS A 88 6.04 -41.14 11.20
N TRP A 89 6.70 -40.22 11.91
CA TRP A 89 6.17 -39.65 13.15
C TRP A 89 4.85 -38.91 12.90
N LEU A 90 4.77 -38.14 11.81
CA LEU A 90 3.55 -37.44 11.45
C LEU A 90 2.40 -38.42 11.18
N GLY A 91 2.69 -39.54 10.50
CA GLY A 91 1.73 -40.61 10.28
C GLY A 91 1.23 -41.23 11.58
N GLU A 92 2.11 -41.48 12.55
CA GLU A 92 1.73 -41.99 13.88
C GLU A 92 0.87 -40.99 14.66
N LEU A 93 1.22 -39.71 14.62
CA LEU A 93 0.43 -38.64 15.26
C LEU A 93 -0.97 -38.56 14.68
N LEU A 94 -1.09 -38.56 13.34
CA LEU A 94 -2.39 -38.54 12.66
C LEU A 94 -3.23 -39.78 13.00
N ARG A 95 -2.60 -40.95 13.17
CA ARG A 95 -3.28 -42.18 13.56
C ARG A 95 -3.81 -42.17 15.00
N CYS A 96 -3.22 -41.36 15.88
CA CYS A 96 -3.72 -41.16 17.25
C CYS A 96 -4.82 -40.10 17.35
N LEU A 97 -5.03 -39.31 16.29
CA LEU A 97 -6.04 -38.25 16.21
C LEU A 97 -7.34 -38.69 15.52
N ASP A 98 -7.37 -39.91 14.97
CA ASP A 98 -8.58 -40.64 14.57
C ASP A 98 -9.24 -41.27 15.80
#